data_AF-A0A419FZT7-F1
#
_entry.id   AF-A0A419FZT7-F1
#
_cell.length_a   1.000
_cell.length_b   1.000
_cell.length_c   1.000
_cell.angle_alpha   90.00
_cell.angle_beta   90.00
_cell.angle_gamma   90.00
#
_symmetry.space_group_name_H-M   'P 1'
#
loop_
_entity.id
_entity.type
_entity.pdbx_description
1 polymer ?
#
loop_
_entity_poly.entity_id
_entity_poly.type
_entity_poly.pdbx_seq_one_letter_code
_entity_poly.pdbx_strand_id
1 'polypeptide(L)' 'MSDDQEKLIKTTVYLEEEVLEALKEVAEEYSGETGQNWSRGGVIRVALSEFFSRRGKIL' A
#
# COMPACT_ATOMS: atom_id res chain seq x y z
N MET A 1 -18.56 17.83 13.06
CA MET A 1 -17.90 17.51 11.78
C MET A 1 -17.70 16.01 11.80
N SER A 2 -18.30 15.27 10.88
CA SER A 2 -18.29 13.81 10.91
C SER A 2 -16.86 13.32 10.72
N ASP A 3 -16.29 12.75 11.78
CA ASP A 3 -15.09 11.91 11.72
C ASP A 3 -15.44 10.60 11.00
N ASP A 4 -15.79 10.69 9.72
CA ASP A 4 -15.77 9.54 8.81
C ASP A 4 -14.31 9.21 8.51
N GLN A 5 -13.56 8.81 9.53
CA GLN A 5 -12.34 8.06 9.31
C GLN A 5 -12.77 6.77 8.60
N GLU A 6 -12.51 6.69 7.30
CA GLU A 6 -12.74 5.49 6.52
C GLU A 6 -12.19 4.29 7.30
N LYS A 7 -13.10 3.43 7.76
CA LYS A 7 -12.74 2.32 8.62
C LYS A 7 -11.90 1.34 7.81
N LEU A 8 -10.60 1.28 8.11
CA LEU A 8 -9.72 0.32 7.47
C LEU A 8 -10.20 -1.12 7.78
N ILE A 9 -10.42 -1.90 6.73
CA ILE A 9 -10.81 -3.31 6.83
C ILE A 9 -9.54 -4.16 6.72
N LYS A 10 -9.32 -5.06 7.69
CA LYS A 10 -8.20 -5.99 7.66
C LYS A 10 -8.43 -7.04 6.57
N THR A 11 -7.50 -7.15 5.63
CA THR A 11 -7.46 -8.17 4.58
C THR A 11 -6.16 -8.93 4.64
N THR A 12 -6.20 -10.23 4.31
CA THR A 12 -5.03 -11.08 4.11
C THR A 12 -4.88 -11.34 2.61
N VAL A 13 -3.66 -11.23 2.10
CA VAL A 13 -3.32 -11.60 0.71
C VAL A 13 -2.24 -12.68 0.74
N TYR A 14 -2.30 -13.58 -0.24
CA TYR A 14 -1.24 -14.55 -0.51
C TYR A 14 -0.55 -14.14 -1.79
N LEU A 15 0.78 -14.05 -1.74
CA LEU A 15 1.64 -13.66 -2.84
C LEU A 15 2.86 -14.57 -2.85
N GLU A 16 3.52 -14.68 -3.99
CA GLU A 16 4.78 -15.37 -4.15
C GLU A 16 5.87 -14.75 -3.25
N GLU A 17 6.81 -15.57 -2.79
CA GLU A 17 7.88 -15.14 -1.88
C GLU A 17 8.71 -13.99 -2.46
N GLU A 18 9.05 -14.07 -3.75
CA GLU A 18 9.77 -13.01 -4.46
C GLU A 18 9.02 -11.68 -4.46
N VAL A 19 7.69 -11.72 -4.51
CA VAL A 19 6.85 -10.51 -4.42
C VAL A 19 6.85 -9.95 -3.00
N LEU A 20 6.83 -10.81 -1.97
CA LEU A 20 6.91 -10.37 -0.58
C LEU A 20 8.24 -9.69 -0.25
N GLU A 21 9.34 -10.17 -0.82
CA GLU A 21 10.66 -9.54 -0.69
C GLU A 21 10.72 -8.23 -1.46
N ALA A 22 10.23 -8.16 -2.70
CA ALA A 22 10.14 -6.90 -3.44
C ALA A 22 9.30 -5.85 -2.70
N LEU A 23 8.18 -6.25 -2.09
CA LEU A 23 7.36 -5.36 -1.25
C LEU A 23 8.10 -4.86 -0.01
N LYS A 24 9.02 -5.65 0.54
CA LYS A 24 9.84 -5.27 1.68
C LYS A 24 10.90 -4.26 1.27
N GLU A 25 11.62 -4.52 0.18
CA GLU A 25 12.63 -3.62 -0.38
C GLU A 25 12.05 -2.24 -0.69
N VAL A 26 10.91 -2.18 -1.38
CA VAL A 26 10.23 -0.91 -1.70
C VAL A 26 9.76 -0.19 -0.42
N ALA A 27 9.32 -0.93 0.60
CA ALA A 27 8.96 -0.31 1.88
C ALA A 27 10.17 0.31 2.59
N GLU A 28 11.34 -0.32 2.51
CA GLU A 28 12.59 0.23 3.07
C GLU A 28 13.03 1.48 2.27
N GLU A 29 12.96 1.43 0.94
CA GLU A 29 13.24 2.57 0.06
C GLU A 29 12.35 3.77 0.37
N TYR A 30 11.03 3.59 0.35
CA TYR A 30 10.07 4.66 0.67
C TYR A 30 10.27 5.19 2.09
N SER A 31 10.66 4.33 3.04
CA SER A 31 10.96 4.79 4.39
C SER A 31 12.15 5.74 4.43
N GLY A 32 13.19 5.46 3.64
CA GLY A 32 14.34 6.34 3.46
C GLY A 32 13.97 7.66 2.77
N GLU A 33 13.16 7.60 1.72
CA GLU A 33 12.78 8.78 0.93
C GLU A 33 11.83 9.73 1.67
N THR A 34 10.81 9.20 2.35
CA THR A 34 9.78 10.04 2.99
C THR A 34 10.08 10.34 4.45
N GLY A 35 11.06 9.67 5.06
CA GLY A 35 11.35 9.77 6.50
C GLY A 35 10.21 9.24 7.39
N GLN A 36 9.33 8.38 6.85
CA GLN A 36 8.21 7.77 7.58
C GLN A 36 8.36 6.25 7.53
N ASN A 37 7.82 5.54 8.52
CA ASN A 37 7.85 4.07 8.47
C ASN A 37 6.82 3.55 7.47
N TRP A 38 7.29 2.87 6.43
CA TRP A 38 6.44 2.17 5.47
C TRP A 38 6.34 0.68 5.79
N SER A 39 5.17 0.12 5.51
CA SER A 39 4.90 -1.31 5.61
C SER A 39 4.61 -1.89 4.23
N ARG A 40 4.76 -3.21 4.08
CA ARG A 40 4.34 -3.94 2.87
C ARG A 40 2.88 -3.63 2.49
N GLY A 41 1.99 -3.50 3.48
CA GLY A 41 0.59 -3.12 3.28
C GLY A 41 0.42 -1.70 2.74
N GLY A 42 1.27 -0.77 3.18
CA GLY A 42 1.33 0.59 2.61
C GLY A 42 1.73 0.58 1.15
N VAL A 43 2.74 -0.21 0.80
CA VAL A 43 3.18 -0.39 -0.60
C VAL A 43 2.06 -1.01 -1.45
N ILE A 44 1.41 -2.08 -0.96
CA ILE A 44 0.25 -2.70 -1.64
C ILE A 44 -0.86 -1.68 -1.88
N ARG A 45 -1.17 -0.83 -0.88
CA ARG A 45 -2.20 0.20 -1.01
C ARG A 45 -1.87 1.18 -2.14
N VAL A 46 -0.64 1.69 -2.20
CA VAL A 46 -0.21 2.61 -3.28
C VAL A 46 -0.31 1.94 -4.64
N ALA A 47 0.17 0.69 -4.76
CA ALA A 47 0.08 -0.06 -6.01
C ALA A 47 -1.37 -0.26 -6.48
N LEU A 48 -2.28 -0.59 -5.55
CA LEU A 48 -3.71 -0.72 -5.85
C LEU A 48 -4.35 0.62 -6.24
N SER A 49 -4.01 1.70 -5.53
CA SER A 49 -4.46 3.05 -5.89
C SER A 49 -4.05 3.40 -7.31
N GLU A 50 -2.78 3.25 -7.66
CA GLU A 50 -2.27 3.51 -9.01
C GLU A 50 -2.99 2.65 -10.07
N PHE A 51 -3.16 1.35 -9.79
CA PHE A 51 -3.86 0.44 -10.67
C PHE A 51 -5.33 0.85 -10.91
N PHE A 52 -6.05 1.26 -9.87
CA PHE A 52 -7.45 1.66 -9.97
C PHE A 52 -7.62 3.06 -10.58
N SER A 53 -6.72 4.01 -10.28
CA SER A 53 -6.70 5.33 -10.90
C SER A 53 -6.52 5.23 -12.41
N ARG A 54 -5.59 4.39 -12.89
CA ARG A 54 -5.41 4.12 -14.33
C ARG A 54 -6.64 3.53 -15.02
N ARG A 55 -7.53 2.86 -14.26
CA ARG A 55 -8.77 2.26 -14.78
C ARG A 55 -10.01 3.14 -14.57
N GLY A 56 -9.84 4.36 -14.02
CA GLY A 56 -10.95 5.26 -13.71
C GLY A 56 -11.93 4.70 -12.67
N LYS A 57 -11.45 3.83 -11.77
CA LYS A 57 -12.26 3.18 -10.73
C LYS A 57 -12.17 3.88 -9.37
N ILE A 58 -11.07 4.58 -9.11
CA ILE A 58 -10.82 5.37 -7.91
C ILE A 58 -10.25 6.72 -8.38
N LEU A 59 -10.74 7.82 -7.79
CA LEU A 59 -10.21 9.19 -7.96
C LEU A 59 -9.05 9.41 -6.99
#